data_AF-A0A958AKZ4-F1
#
_entry.id   AF-A0A958AKZ4-F1
#
_cell.length_a   1.000
_cell.length_b   1.000
_cell.length_c   1.000
_cell.angle_alpha   90.00
_cell.angle_beta   90.00
_cell.angle_gamma   90.00
#
_symmetry.space_group_name_H-M   'P 1'
#
loop_
_entity.id
_entity.type
_entity.pdbx_description
1 polymer ?
#
loop_
_entity_poly.entity_id
_entity_poly.type
_entity_poly.pdbx_seq_one_letter_code
_entity_poly.pdbx_strand_id
1 'polypeptide(L)' 'MKFSAMSAGTLAMAACAAPGDQPAAEAPAAAGGEAAAGGGQLEIFSWWTAGGEVEGLNNLFDIYKRDYPDVEIINAALA' A
#
# COMPACT_ATOMS: atom_id res chain seq x y z
N MET A 1 -0.70 54.86 10.84
CA MET A 1 -1.85 54.80 11.76
C MET A 1 -2.04 53.34 12.16
N LYS A 2 -1.74 53.04 13.43
CA LYS A 2 -2.23 51.90 14.22
C LYS A 2 -2.02 50.47 13.69
N PHE A 3 -1.01 49.85 14.30
CA PHE A 3 -1.05 48.46 14.75
C PHE A 3 -2.46 48.06 15.25
N SER A 4 -2.95 46.91 14.83
CA SER A 4 -3.83 46.10 15.66
C SER A 4 -3.25 44.70 15.69
N ALA A 5 -2.69 44.39 16.86
CA ALA A 5 -2.33 43.07 17.29
C ALA A 5 -3.57 42.16 17.25
N MET A 6 -3.44 40.97 16.67
CA MET A 6 -4.30 39.85 17.03
C MET A 6 -3.43 38.86 17.81
N SER A 7 -3.77 38.74 19.08
CA SER A 7 -3.05 37.99 20.10
C SER A 7 -2.91 36.50 19.78
N ALA A 8 -1.77 35.99 20.25
CA ALA A 8 -1.51 34.67 20.82
C ALA A 8 -2.67 33.65 20.83
N GLY A 9 -2.37 32.46 20.32
CA GLY A 9 -3.11 31.25 20.58
C GLY A 9 -2.31 30.04 20.14
N THR A 10 -1.43 29.56 21.01
CA THR A 10 -0.71 28.28 20.87
C THR A 10 -1.71 27.18 20.54
N LEU A 11 -1.69 26.64 19.31
CA LEU A 11 -2.40 25.40 19.02
C LEU A 11 -1.49 24.25 19.45
N ALA A 12 -1.79 23.75 20.65
CA ALA A 12 -1.15 22.62 21.27
C ALA A 12 -1.16 21.41 20.35
N MET A 13 -0.01 20.74 20.28
CA MET A 13 0.12 19.40 19.72
C MET A 13 -0.68 18.44 20.61
N ALA A 14 -1.90 18.08 20.19
CA ALA A 14 -2.71 17.05 20.83
C ALA A 14 -2.57 15.74 20.04
N ALA A 15 -1.47 15.03 20.28
CA ALA A 15 -1.36 13.62 19.98
C ALA A 15 -2.04 12.83 21.11
N CYS A 16 -3.21 12.27 20.87
CA CYS A 16 -3.65 11.03 21.48
C CYS A 16 -4.76 10.41 20.62
N ALA A 17 -4.59 9.13 20.31
CA ALA A 17 -5.43 8.34 19.42
C ALA A 17 -6.86 8.19 19.96
N ALA A 18 -7.83 8.32 19.07
CA ALA A 18 -9.15 7.71 19.23
C ALA A 18 -9.25 6.57 18.18
N PRO A 19 -9.86 5.42 18.51
CA PRO A 19 -10.21 4.41 17.53
C PRO A 19 -11.36 4.98 16.70
N GLY A 20 -11.03 5.79 15.69
CA GLY A 20 -11.97 6.20 14.67
C GLY A 20 -12.19 5.02 13.74
N ASP A 21 -13.44 4.59 13.62
CA ASP A 21 -13.98 3.83 12.49
C ASP A 21 -13.53 4.47 11.16
N GLN A 22 -12.32 4.11 10.72
CA GLN A 22 -11.98 4.14 9.31
C GLN A 22 -12.68 2.92 8.72
N PRO A 23 -13.55 3.07 7.69
CA PRO A 23 -13.93 1.93 6.89
C PRO A 23 -12.62 1.34 6.38
N ALA A 24 -12.23 0.19 6.94
CA ALA A 24 -11.17 -0.60 6.35
C ALA A 24 -11.67 -0.88 4.94
N ALA A 25 -11.03 -0.28 3.94
CA ALA A 25 -11.09 -0.85 2.62
C ALA A 25 -10.61 -2.29 2.82
N GLU A 26 -11.54 -3.25 2.72
CA GLU A 26 -11.21 -4.66 2.72
C GLU A 26 -10.32 -4.87 1.51
N ALA A 27 -9.00 -4.79 1.73
CA ALA A 27 -8.04 -5.38 0.84
C ALA A 27 -8.47 -6.85 0.76
N PRO A 28 -8.77 -7.37 -0.45
CA PRO A 28 -9.12 -8.78 -0.58
C PRO A 28 -8.01 -9.56 0.10
N ALA A 29 -8.40 -10.44 1.04
CA ALA A 29 -7.46 -11.33 1.68
C ALA A 29 -6.71 -12.02 0.55
N ALA A 30 -5.40 -11.76 0.46
CA ALA A 30 -4.55 -12.42 -0.51
C ALA A 30 -4.69 -13.92 -0.23
N ALA A 31 -5.44 -14.61 -1.09
CA ALA A 31 -5.52 -16.05 -1.06
C ALA A 31 -4.10 -16.52 -1.31
N GLY A 32 -3.43 -16.96 -0.24
CA GLY A 32 -2.12 -17.58 -0.31
C GLY A 32 -2.26 -18.86 -1.12
N GLY A 33 -2.12 -18.74 -2.44
CA GLY A 33 -2.02 -19.86 -3.35
C GLY A 33 -0.79 -20.65 -2.96
N GLU A 34 -1.01 -21.92 -2.61
CA GLU A 34 0.04 -22.90 -2.44
C GLU A 34 0.99 -22.81 -3.64
N ALA A 35 2.25 -22.45 -3.39
CA ALA A 35 3.25 -22.30 -4.44
C ALA A 35 3.37 -23.64 -5.18
N ALA A 36 2.80 -23.71 -6.38
CA ALA A 36 2.87 -24.90 -7.21
C ALA A 36 4.36 -25.21 -7.44
N ALA A 37 4.80 -26.35 -6.91
CA ALA A 37 6.14 -26.86 -7.13
C ALA A 37 6.29 -27.22 -8.62
N GLY A 38 6.74 -26.25 -9.42
CA GLY A 38 7.05 -26.39 -10.84
C GLY A 38 6.51 -25.25 -11.69
N GLY A 39 7.41 -24.51 -12.35
CA GLY A 39 7.16 -23.76 -13.60
C GLY A 39 5.80 -23.06 -13.74
N GLY A 40 5.32 -22.42 -12.69
CA GLY A 40 3.96 -21.87 -12.62
C GLY A 40 3.88 -20.42 -13.10
N GLN A 41 2.65 -19.91 -13.23
CA GLN A 41 2.39 -18.49 -13.45
C GLN A 41 1.69 -17.92 -12.21
N LEU A 42 2.20 -16.79 -11.71
CA LEU A 42 1.57 -15.97 -10.68
C LEU A 42 0.95 -14.74 -11.34
N GLU A 43 -0.37 -14.72 -11.47
CA GLU A 43 -1.11 -13.57 -11.98
C GLU A 43 -1.57 -12.66 -10.84
N ILE A 44 -1.26 -11.37 -10.94
CA ILE A 44 -1.51 -10.36 -9.92
C ILE A 44 -2.41 -9.28 -10.51
N PHE A 45 -3.60 -9.13 -9.95
CA PHE A 45 -4.56 -8.10 -10.33
C PHE A 45 -4.52 -6.94 -9.34
N SER A 46 -4.42 -5.71 -9.85
CA SER A 46 -4.51 -4.48 -9.04
C SER A 46 -5.35 -3.44 -9.76
N TRP A 47 -6.15 -2.64 -9.04
CA TRP A 47 -7.02 -1.61 -9.65
C TRP A 47 -6.74 -0.17 -9.15
N TRP A 48 -5.67 -0.01 -8.37
CA TRP A 48 -5.05 1.28 -8.06
C TRP A 48 -3.56 1.04 -7.81
N THR A 49 -2.70 1.66 -8.61
CA THR A 49 -1.25 1.71 -8.39
C THR A 49 -0.82 3.17 -8.47
N ALA A 50 -1.18 3.95 -7.45
CA ALA A 50 -0.87 5.37 -7.38
C ALA A 50 0.10 5.65 -6.23
N GLY A 51 1.09 6.52 -6.45
CA GLY A 51 2.08 6.86 -5.42
C GLY A 51 3.02 5.71 -5.05
N GLY A 52 3.44 5.64 -3.78
CA GLY A 52 4.45 4.69 -3.27
C GLY A 52 4.07 3.21 -3.33
N GLU A 53 2.83 2.89 -3.70
CA GLU A 53 2.34 1.52 -3.89
C GLU A 53 3.04 0.81 -5.06
N VAL A 54 3.49 1.55 -6.09
CA VAL A 54 4.25 1.00 -7.23
C VAL A 54 5.61 0.49 -6.78
N GLU A 55 6.31 1.23 -5.92
CA GLU A 55 7.61 0.81 -5.40
C GLU A 55 7.49 -0.42 -4.50
N GLY A 56 6.45 -0.46 -3.66
CA GLY A 56 6.12 -1.64 -2.85
C GLY A 56 5.83 -2.87 -3.71
N LEU A 57 5.04 -2.71 -4.77
CA LEU A 57 4.69 -3.80 -5.68
C LEU A 57 5.92 -4.34 -6.43
N ASN A 58 6.80 -3.45 -6.91
CA ASN A 58 8.04 -3.85 -7.57
C ASN A 58 8.97 -4.61 -6.62
N ASN A 59 9.12 -4.15 -5.37
CA ASN A 59 9.92 -4.86 -4.36
C ASN A 59 9.36 -6.27 -4.08
N LEU A 60 8.03 -6.42 -4.08
CA LEU A 60 7.37 -7.71 -3.96
C LEU A 60 7.71 -8.63 -5.14
N PHE A 61 7.72 -8.11 -6.37
CA PHE A 61 8.12 -8.88 -7.55
C PHE A 61 9.58 -9.32 -7.48
N ASP A 62 10.49 -8.44 -7.03
CA ASP A 62 11.92 -8.74 -6.93
C ASP A 62 12.20 -9.85 -5.91
N ILE A 63 11.57 -9.77 -4.73
CA ILE A 63 11.66 -10.81 -3.71
C ILE A 63 11.11 -12.13 -4.25
N TYR A 64 9.94 -12.09 -4.90
CA TYR A 64 9.29 -13.29 -5.41
C TYR A 64 10.12 -13.96 -6.52
N LYS A 65 10.67 -13.20 -7.47
CA LYS A 65 11.56 -13.74 -8.52
C LYS A 65 12.84 -14.35 -7.96
N ARG A 66 13.38 -13.78 -6.87
CA ARG A 66 14.57 -14.31 -6.21
C ARG A 66 14.28 -15.67 -5.57
N ASP A 67 13.13 -15.80 -4.91
CA ASP A 67 12.78 -16.98 -4.13
C ASP A 67 12.13 -18.09 -5.01
N TYR A 68 11.50 -17.68 -6.12
CA TYR A 68 10.82 -18.56 -7.09
C TYR A 68 11.19 -18.20 -8.54
N PRO A 69 12.46 -18.42 -8.96
CA PRO A 69 12.95 -18.00 -10.28
C PRO A 69 12.27 -18.72 -11.46
N ASP A 70 11.68 -19.88 -11.21
CA ASP A 70 10.97 -20.68 -12.21
C ASP A 70 9.50 -20.26 -12.39
N VAL A 71 9.00 -19.30 -11.61
CA VAL A 71 7.62 -18.82 -11.67
C VAL A 71 7.55 -17.51 -12.44
N GLU A 72 6.72 -17.47 -13.48
CA GLU A 72 6.46 -16.25 -14.26
C GLU A 72 5.44 -15.37 -13.53
N ILE A 73 5.74 -14.07 -13.37
CA ILE A 73 4.80 -13.11 -12.80
C ILE A 73 4.07 -12.39 -13.94
N ILE A 74 2.73 -12.48 -13.95
CA ILE A 74 1.84 -11.70 -14.82
C ILE A 74 1.24 -10.56 -14.00
N ASN A 75 1.54 -9.31 -14.39
CA ASN A 75 0.92 -8.13 -13.78
C ASN A 75 -0.31 -7.70 -14.58
N ALA A 76 -1.50 -8.02 -14.09
CA ALA A 76 -2.80 -7.69 -14.66
C ALA A 76 -3.41 -6.44 -13.99
N ALA A 77 -2.61 -5.38 -13.82
CA ALA A 77 -3.08 -4.10 -13.29
C ALA A 77 -4.08 -3.41 -14.24
N LEU A 78 -5.25 -3.02 -13.70
CA LEU A 78 -6.24 -2.16 -14.34
C LEU A 78 -5.90 -0.70 -14.00
N ALA A 79 -5.81 0.16 -15.01
CA ALA A 79 -5.51 1.59 -14.90
C ALA A 79 -6.76 2.45 -14.70
#